data_AF-A0AAN6N615-F1
#
_entry.id   AF-A0AAN6N615-F1
#
_cell.length_a   1.000
_cell.length_b   1.000
_cell.length_c   1.000
_cell.angle_alpha   90.00
_cell.angle_beta   90.00
_cell.angle_gamma   90.00
#
_symmetry.space_group_name_H-M   'P 1'
#
loop_
_entity.id
_entity.type
_entity.pdbx_description
1 polymer ?
#
loop_
_entity_poly.entity_id
_entity_poly.type
_entity_poly.pdbx_seq_one_letter_code
_entity_poly.pdbx_strand_id
1 'polypeptide(L)'
;MSRPWIFICPSSRGVGHALTRHLLRNTANAKTPIPILATSRTRDSVDSVKSRLLDGISDSAAENRLHVLPVDVTHEETINEASQKAADLFPRDDSLGPMMLMKYFVDFLPRKVAETAPPETEGDGLKLPHHALWVNMSARVGSVTDNRLGGWYSYRSSKAAVNALTKTLDHQLEARSGNKAMCVSYHPGTVKTDLSKGYWDSTANDKLLEPDDAAARMAKVLTEKVGLEGRGRCWDYNGEEVPP
;
A
#
# COMPACT_ATOMS: atom_id res chain seq x y z
N MET A 1 12.71 8.86 -5.19
CA MET A 1 12.36 7.89 -6.25
C MET A 1 12.54 6.49 -5.69
N SER A 2 11.48 5.67 -5.71
CA SER A 2 11.58 4.25 -5.31
C SER A 2 12.45 3.50 -6.32
N ARG A 3 13.50 2.82 -5.83
CA ARG A 3 14.34 1.95 -6.67
C ARG A 3 13.70 0.56 -6.70
N PRO A 4 13.55 -0.10 -7.87
CA PRO A 4 13.04 -1.45 -7.92
C PRO A 4 13.97 -2.41 -7.16
N TRP A 5 13.41 -3.32 -6.37
CA TRP A 5 14.13 -4.33 -5.57
C TRP A 5 13.34 -5.63 -5.52
N ILE A 6 13.99 -6.72 -5.14
CA ILE A 6 13.44 -8.08 -5.16
C ILE A 6 13.52 -8.69 -3.76
N PHE A 7 12.42 -9.22 -3.24
CA PHE A 7 12.38 -9.98 -1.98
C PHE A 7 12.20 -11.48 -2.23
N ILE A 8 12.99 -12.33 -1.57
CA ILE A 8 12.89 -13.79 -1.71
C ILE A 8 12.96 -14.44 -0.33
N CYS A 9 11.85 -15.04 0.09
CA CYS A 9 11.74 -15.81 1.32
C CYS A 9 10.98 -17.13 1.09
N PRO A 10 11.53 -18.31 1.47
CA PRO A 10 12.88 -18.54 1.99
C PRO A 10 13.93 -18.62 0.86
N SER A 11 15.18 -18.18 1.11
CA SER A 11 16.27 -18.25 0.11
C SER A 11 17.39 -19.23 0.47
N SER A 12 17.33 -19.85 1.66
CA SER A 12 18.43 -20.65 2.21
C SER A 12 18.71 -21.96 1.42
N ARG A 13 17.71 -22.53 0.74
CA ARG A 13 17.83 -23.78 -0.04
C ARG A 13 16.69 -23.96 -1.05
N GLY A 14 16.79 -24.98 -1.91
CA GLY A 14 15.71 -25.39 -2.82
C GLY A 14 15.39 -24.35 -3.90
N VAL A 15 14.11 -24.21 -4.24
CA VAL A 15 13.66 -23.33 -5.35
C VAL A 15 13.97 -21.86 -5.09
N GLY A 16 13.78 -21.37 -3.85
CA GLY A 16 14.08 -19.97 -3.51
C GLY A 16 15.58 -19.64 -3.63
N HIS A 17 16.46 -20.59 -3.29
CA HIS A 17 17.90 -20.46 -3.49
C HIS A 17 18.26 -20.39 -4.99
N ALA A 18 17.70 -21.30 -5.80
CA ALA A 18 17.92 -21.32 -7.25
C ALA A 18 17.39 -20.05 -7.93
N LEU A 19 16.22 -19.56 -7.53
CA LEU A 19 15.61 -18.32 -8.02
C LEU A 19 16.46 -17.09 -7.66
N THR A 20 16.96 -17.02 -6.43
CA THR A 20 17.86 -15.92 -5.99
C THR A 20 19.12 -15.87 -6.84
N ARG A 21 19.75 -17.03 -7.09
CA ARG A 21 20.95 -17.15 -7.95
C ARG A 21 20.67 -16.81 -9.40
N HIS A 22 19.53 -17.24 -9.93
CA HIS A 22 19.10 -16.90 -11.28
C HIS A 22 18.92 -15.39 -11.44
N LEU A 23 18.27 -14.73 -10.49
CA LEU A 23 18.04 -13.30 -10.52
C LEU A 23 19.34 -12.51 -10.32
N LEU A 24 20.26 -12.95 -9.45
CA LEU A 24 21.58 -12.31 -9.30
C LEU A 24 22.36 -12.28 -10.63
N ARG A 25 22.34 -13.36 -11.40
CA ARG A 25 23.03 -13.48 -12.69
C ARG A 25 22.37 -12.69 -13.81
N ASN A 26 21.05 -12.72 -13.88
CA ASN A 26 20.31 -12.19 -15.04
C ASN A 26 19.86 -10.73 -14.87
N THR A 27 20.01 -10.15 -13.67
CA THR A 27 19.74 -8.72 -13.42
C THR A 27 21.01 -7.87 -13.36
N ALA A 28 22.19 -8.47 -13.58
CA ALA A 28 23.49 -7.79 -13.52
C ALA A 28 23.66 -6.72 -14.61
N ASN A 29 23.05 -6.90 -15.78
CA ASN A 29 23.18 -5.99 -16.94
C ASN A 29 22.12 -4.87 -16.98
N ALA A 30 21.31 -4.73 -15.94
CA ALA A 30 20.33 -3.65 -15.86
C ALA A 30 21.06 -2.29 -15.74
N LYS A 31 20.57 -1.25 -16.46
CA LYS A 31 21.11 0.12 -16.39
C LYS A 31 21.17 0.66 -14.94
N THR A 32 20.36 0.11 -14.04
CA THR A 32 20.40 0.36 -12.60
C THR A 32 20.51 -0.98 -11.86
N PRO A 33 21.52 -1.16 -10.98
CA PRO A 33 21.63 -2.33 -10.11
C PRO A 33 20.34 -2.54 -9.29
N ILE A 34 19.74 -3.73 -9.39
CA ILE A 34 18.53 -4.10 -8.63
C ILE A 34 18.95 -4.81 -7.33
N PRO A 35 18.66 -4.25 -6.14
CA PRO A 35 18.92 -4.91 -4.87
C PRO A 35 18.06 -6.16 -4.70
N ILE A 36 18.64 -7.21 -4.12
CA ILE A 36 17.95 -8.46 -3.79
C ILE A 36 18.06 -8.70 -2.28
N LEU A 37 16.91 -8.74 -1.61
CA LEU A 37 16.77 -9.08 -0.21
C LEU A 37 16.34 -10.54 -0.08
N ALA A 38 17.24 -11.38 0.44
CA ALA A 38 17.04 -12.81 0.64
C ALA A 38 16.97 -13.15 2.13
N THR A 39 16.36 -14.30 2.48
CA THR A 39 16.24 -14.72 3.89
C THR A 39 16.99 -16.01 4.22
N SER A 40 17.59 -16.06 5.41
CA SER A 40 18.19 -17.25 6.03
C SER A 40 17.32 -17.79 7.17
N ARG A 41 17.11 -19.11 7.24
CA ARG A 41 16.45 -19.74 8.39
C ARG A 41 17.39 -19.75 9.61
N THR A 42 16.85 -19.81 10.82
CA THR A 42 17.59 -19.78 12.10
C THR A 42 18.73 -20.78 12.21
N ARG A 43 18.60 -21.94 11.56
CA ARG A 43 19.61 -23.01 11.59
C ARG A 43 20.79 -22.77 10.64
N ASP A 44 20.69 -21.77 9.76
CA ASP A 44 21.72 -21.40 8.81
C ASP A 44 22.28 -20.02 9.18
N SER A 45 23.60 -19.87 9.32
CA SER A 45 24.20 -18.54 9.50
C SER A 45 24.00 -17.70 8.23
N VAL A 46 23.71 -16.41 8.40
CA VAL A 46 23.57 -15.42 7.32
C VAL A 46 24.75 -15.48 6.35
N ASP A 47 25.98 -15.53 6.86
CA ASP A 47 27.21 -15.54 6.05
C ASP A 47 27.35 -16.80 5.20
N SER A 48 27.03 -17.97 5.76
CA SER A 48 26.99 -19.24 5.01
C SER A 48 25.95 -19.22 3.90
N VAL A 49 24.77 -18.64 4.14
CA VAL A 49 23.73 -18.50 3.10
C VAL A 49 24.19 -17.52 2.02
N LYS A 50 24.77 -16.39 2.41
CA LYS A 50 25.28 -15.38 1.48
C LYS A 50 26.40 -15.95 0.60
N SER A 51 27.36 -16.65 1.20
CA SER A 51 28.45 -17.33 0.48
C SER A 51 27.91 -18.37 -0.51
N ARG A 52 26.98 -19.24 -0.11
CA ARG A 52 26.33 -20.22 -1.02
C ARG A 52 25.55 -19.56 -2.15
N LEU A 53 24.90 -18.42 -1.90
CA LEU A 53 24.16 -17.68 -2.92
C LEU A 53 25.10 -17.01 -3.94
N LEU A 54 26.29 -16.60 -3.53
CA LEU A 54 27.30 -15.98 -4.39
C LEU A 54 28.25 -16.99 -5.04
N ASP A 55 28.28 -18.24 -4.58
CA ASP A 55 29.18 -19.27 -5.09
C ASP A 55 29.13 -19.43 -6.62
N GLY A 56 30.28 -19.35 -7.29
CA GLY A 56 30.36 -19.38 -8.76
C GLY A 56 29.69 -18.19 -9.48
N ILE A 57 29.51 -17.05 -8.80
CA ILE A 57 29.12 -15.77 -9.41
C ILE A 57 30.31 -14.82 -9.30
N SER A 58 30.98 -14.53 -10.43
CA SER A 58 32.19 -13.70 -10.51
C SER A 58 31.91 -12.19 -10.56
N ASP A 59 30.63 -11.79 -10.55
CA ASP A 59 30.20 -10.39 -10.55
C ASP A 59 30.36 -9.78 -9.15
N SER A 60 31.37 -8.94 -8.96
CA SER A 60 31.58 -8.18 -7.71
C SER A 60 30.41 -7.24 -7.38
N ALA A 61 29.61 -6.83 -8.36
CA ALA A 61 28.39 -6.07 -8.11
C ALA A 61 27.26 -6.94 -7.53
N ALA A 62 27.32 -8.28 -7.65
CA ALA A 62 26.34 -9.18 -7.04
C ALA A 62 26.43 -9.18 -5.50
N GLU A 63 27.64 -9.06 -4.95
CA GLU A 63 27.86 -9.02 -3.50
C GLU A 63 27.27 -7.75 -2.87
N ASN A 64 27.39 -6.62 -3.55
CA ASN A 64 26.83 -5.34 -3.13
C ASN A 64 25.30 -5.27 -3.28
N ARG A 65 24.71 -6.10 -4.15
CA ARG A 65 23.25 -6.17 -4.36
C ARG A 65 22.55 -7.16 -3.45
N LEU A 66 23.28 -8.13 -2.88
CA LEU A 66 22.69 -9.20 -2.07
C LEU A 66 22.72 -8.86 -0.58
N HIS A 67 21.53 -8.66 -0.02
CA HIS A 67 21.30 -8.50 1.42
C HIS A 67 20.63 -9.78 1.95
N VAL A 68 21.16 -10.36 3.03
CA VAL A 68 20.60 -11.58 3.64
C VAL A 68 20.20 -11.26 5.08
N LEU A 69 18.94 -11.54 5.44
CA LEU A 69 18.41 -11.34 6.79
C LEU A 69 17.96 -12.66 7.42
N PRO A 70 18.15 -12.85 8.73
CA PRO A 70 17.61 -14.01 9.44
C PRO A 70 16.08 -13.88 9.57
N VAL A 71 15.35 -14.90 9.13
CA VAL A 71 13.89 -15.02 9.27
C VAL A 71 13.51 -16.46 9.53
N ASP A 72 12.88 -16.72 10.68
CA ASP A 72 12.16 -17.95 10.94
C ASP A 72 10.66 -17.71 10.87
N VAL A 73 10.00 -18.32 9.89
CA VAL A 73 8.56 -18.14 9.70
C VAL A 73 7.73 -18.76 10.83
N THR A 74 8.35 -19.54 11.72
CA THR A 74 7.70 -20.09 12.92
C THR A 74 7.90 -19.24 14.17
N HIS A 75 8.70 -18.16 14.12
CA HIS A 75 8.97 -17.27 15.26
C HIS A 75 8.73 -15.81 14.85
N GLU A 76 7.62 -15.23 15.34
CA GLU A 76 7.14 -13.88 14.98
C GLU A 76 8.16 -12.77 15.25
N GLU A 77 8.94 -12.88 16.33
CA GLU A 77 9.99 -11.92 16.69
C GLU A 77 11.03 -11.76 15.56
N THR A 78 11.43 -12.86 14.93
CA THR A 78 12.42 -12.83 13.83
C THR A 78 11.87 -12.18 12.56
N ILE A 79 10.55 -12.29 12.33
CA ILE A 79 9.85 -11.64 11.22
C ILE A 79 9.78 -10.12 11.47
N ASN A 80 9.49 -9.72 12.71
CA ASN A 80 9.44 -8.31 13.11
C ASN A 80 10.83 -7.65 13.01
N GLU A 81 11.90 -8.30 13.48
CA GLU A 81 13.27 -7.79 13.36
C GLU A 81 13.73 -7.65 11.90
N ALA A 82 13.43 -8.63 11.05
CA ALA A 82 13.76 -8.55 9.63
C ALA A 82 12.95 -7.47 8.91
N SER A 83 11.69 -7.25 9.30
CA SER A 83 10.85 -6.16 8.81
C SER A 83 11.43 -4.79 9.17
N GLN A 84 11.92 -4.61 10.39
CA GLN A 84 12.55 -3.36 10.82
C GLN A 84 13.84 -3.09 10.03
N LYS A 85 14.71 -4.10 9.87
CA LYS A 85 15.94 -3.96 9.06
C LYS A 85 15.65 -3.73 7.58
N ALA A 86 14.59 -4.36 7.04
CA ALA A 86 14.14 -4.10 5.68
C ALA A 86 13.61 -2.67 5.52
N ALA A 87 12.95 -2.12 6.54
CA ALA A 87 12.47 -0.73 6.55
C ALA A 87 13.61 0.31 6.52
N ASP A 88 14.75 0.01 7.14
CA ASP A 88 15.94 0.87 7.10
C ASP A 88 16.62 0.84 5.72
N LEU A 89 16.50 -0.28 5.00
CA LEU A 89 17.05 -0.47 3.65
C LEU A 89 16.09 0.01 2.55
N PHE A 90 14.78 -0.04 2.83
CA PHE A 90 13.71 0.21 1.87
C PHE A 90 12.53 0.88 2.61
N PRO A 91 12.15 2.13 2.29
CA PRO A 91 11.13 2.85 3.04
C PRO A 91 9.80 2.10 3.08
N ARG A 92 9.16 2.09 4.26
CA ARG A 92 7.98 1.29 4.60
C ARG A 92 6.79 1.60 3.69
N ASP A 93 6.02 0.54 3.41
CA ASP A 93 4.80 0.58 2.61
C ASP A 93 3.56 0.87 3.49
N ASP A 94 2.60 1.63 2.95
CA ASP A 94 1.52 2.33 3.67
C ASP A 94 0.36 1.44 4.19
N SER A 95 0.38 0.12 3.99
CA SER A 95 -0.81 -0.73 4.18
C SER A 95 -1.03 -1.24 5.61
N LEU A 96 0.03 -1.31 6.44
CA LEU A 96 -0.08 -1.72 7.85
C LEU A 96 -0.85 -0.68 8.69
N GLY A 97 -0.72 0.60 8.37
CA GLY A 97 -1.39 1.70 9.06
C GLY A 97 -2.92 1.56 9.05
N PRO A 98 -3.56 1.47 7.87
CA PRO A 98 -4.99 1.21 7.76
C PRO A 98 -5.45 -0.03 8.53
N MET A 99 -4.73 -1.16 8.46
CA MET A 99 -5.12 -2.37 9.21
C MET A 99 -5.14 -2.17 10.72
N MET A 100 -4.12 -1.50 11.26
CA MET A 100 -4.05 -1.22 12.69
C MET A 100 -5.16 -0.25 13.11
N LEU A 101 -5.37 0.83 12.36
CA LEU A 101 -6.44 1.78 12.65
C LEU A 101 -7.82 1.10 12.59
N MET A 102 -8.08 0.27 11.59
CA MET A 102 -9.33 -0.49 11.49
C MET A 102 -9.53 -1.40 12.70
N LYS A 103 -8.51 -2.19 13.07
CA LYS A 103 -8.59 -3.13 14.18
C LYS A 103 -8.95 -2.45 15.51
N TYR A 104 -8.38 -1.29 15.79
CA TYR A 104 -8.53 -0.63 17.10
C TYR A 104 -9.62 0.44 17.14
N PHE A 105 -9.98 1.05 16.01
CA PHE A 105 -10.92 2.18 16.00
C PHE A 105 -12.31 1.84 15.44
N VAL A 106 -12.52 0.65 14.87
CA VAL A 106 -13.84 0.23 14.36
C VAL A 106 -14.93 0.20 15.44
N ASP A 107 -14.54 0.04 16.71
CA ASP A 107 -15.47 0.02 17.86
C ASP A 107 -16.06 1.38 18.22
N PHE A 108 -15.48 2.47 17.72
CA PHE A 108 -16.02 3.83 17.90
C PHE A 108 -17.06 4.21 16.84
N LEU A 109 -17.25 3.38 15.81
CA LEU A 109 -18.26 3.63 14.79
C LEU A 109 -19.67 3.27 15.29
N PRO A 110 -20.72 4.00 14.86
CA PRO A 110 -22.09 3.77 15.34
C PRO A 110 -22.54 2.34 15.13
N ARG A 111 -23.21 1.74 16.12
CA ARG A 111 -23.91 0.45 15.97
C ARG A 111 -25.30 0.66 15.39
N LYS A 112 -25.94 -0.41 14.91
CA LYS A 112 -27.34 -0.36 14.41
C LYS A 112 -28.33 0.33 15.35
N VAL A 113 -28.14 0.20 16.67
CA VAL A 113 -29.02 0.77 17.70
C VAL A 113 -28.73 2.24 18.04
N ALA A 114 -27.60 2.81 17.60
CA ALA A 114 -27.22 4.16 17.96
C ALA A 114 -28.10 5.20 17.25
N GLU A 115 -28.68 6.15 17.96
CA GLU A 115 -29.35 7.29 17.33
C GLU A 115 -28.29 8.18 16.64
N THR A 116 -28.51 8.46 15.35
CA THR A 116 -27.61 9.29 14.54
C THR A 116 -28.42 10.45 13.99
N ALA A 117 -28.15 11.67 14.45
CA ALA A 117 -28.63 12.90 13.84
C ALA A 117 -27.46 13.60 13.14
N PRO A 118 -27.63 14.14 11.92
CA PRO A 118 -26.61 15.00 11.33
C PRO A 118 -26.46 16.25 12.21
N PRO A 119 -25.27 16.85 12.28
CA PRO A 119 -25.15 18.17 12.86
C PRO A 119 -26.04 19.16 12.08
N GLU A 120 -26.83 19.95 12.78
CA GLU A 120 -27.58 21.05 12.17
C GLU A 120 -26.56 22.04 11.57
N THR A 121 -26.54 22.13 10.23
CA THR A 121 -25.68 23.09 9.52
C THR A 121 -26.53 24.26 9.03
N GLU A 122 -26.36 25.43 9.63
CA GLU A 122 -26.87 26.69 9.09
C GLU A 122 -25.90 27.26 8.05
N GLY A 123 -26.40 27.67 6.87
CA GLY A 123 -25.63 28.35 5.81
C GLY A 123 -25.09 27.48 4.66
N ASP A 124 -24.28 28.08 3.78
CA ASP A 124 -23.73 27.47 2.55
C ASP A 124 -22.50 26.56 2.78
N GLY A 125 -22.39 25.95 3.97
CA GLY A 125 -21.26 25.10 4.36
C GLY A 125 -21.28 23.68 3.78
N LEU A 126 -20.19 22.93 3.99
CA LEU A 126 -20.09 21.51 3.60
C LEU A 126 -21.19 20.69 4.28
N LYS A 127 -22.05 20.06 3.47
CA LYS A 127 -23.11 19.18 3.98
C LYS A 127 -22.53 17.82 4.34
N LEU A 128 -22.65 17.44 5.61
CA LEU A 128 -22.16 16.15 6.09
C LEU A 128 -23.21 15.04 5.93
N PRO A 129 -22.80 13.80 5.66
CA PRO A 129 -23.74 12.68 5.53
C PRO A 129 -24.36 12.28 6.88
N HIS A 130 -25.52 11.63 6.82
CA HIS A 130 -26.22 11.09 8.00
C HIS A 130 -25.57 9.83 8.60
N HIS A 131 -24.49 9.34 7.99
CA HIS A 131 -23.78 8.13 8.40
C HIS A 131 -22.31 8.43 8.68
N ALA A 132 -21.67 7.63 9.52
CA ALA A 132 -20.24 7.72 9.74
C ALA A 132 -19.48 7.22 8.49
N LEU A 133 -18.49 7.98 8.05
CA LEU A 133 -17.70 7.65 6.86
C LEU A 133 -16.25 7.36 7.24
N TRP A 134 -15.80 6.13 7.02
CA TRP A 134 -14.38 5.76 7.09
C TRP A 134 -13.76 5.84 5.69
N VAL A 135 -12.63 6.55 5.57
CA VAL A 135 -11.98 6.77 4.28
C VAL A 135 -10.52 6.33 4.33
N ASN A 136 -10.13 5.40 3.45
CA ASN A 136 -8.73 5.03 3.28
C ASN A 136 -8.12 5.74 2.07
N MET A 137 -6.96 6.37 2.25
CA MET A 137 -6.22 6.98 1.15
C MET A 137 -5.59 5.91 0.26
N SER A 138 -6.08 5.82 -0.97
CA SER A 138 -5.60 4.91 -2.01
C SER A 138 -5.00 5.68 -3.19
N ALA A 139 -4.73 4.99 -4.30
CA ALA A 139 -4.31 5.59 -5.55
C ALA A 139 -4.82 4.77 -6.74
N ARG A 140 -5.04 5.42 -7.90
CA ARG A 140 -5.47 4.72 -9.12
C ARG A 140 -4.51 3.61 -9.56
N VAL A 141 -3.23 3.71 -9.20
CA VAL A 141 -2.24 2.63 -9.44
C VAL A 141 -2.51 1.34 -8.66
N GLY A 142 -3.37 1.37 -7.64
CA GLY A 142 -3.87 0.21 -6.91
C GLY A 142 -5.02 -0.52 -7.61
N SER A 143 -5.56 0.02 -8.70
CA SER A 143 -6.46 -0.70 -9.60
C SER A 143 -5.68 -1.73 -10.40
N VAL A 144 -6.07 -3.00 -10.27
CA VAL A 144 -5.54 -4.09 -11.09
C VAL A 144 -6.13 -4.01 -12.50
N THR A 145 -7.41 -3.65 -12.64
CA THR A 145 -8.09 -3.47 -13.95
C THR A 145 -7.44 -2.37 -14.81
N ASP A 146 -7.06 -1.24 -14.22
CA ASP A 146 -6.41 -0.13 -14.95
C ASP A 146 -4.91 -0.38 -15.23
N ASN A 147 -4.32 -1.47 -14.70
CA ASN A 147 -2.89 -1.69 -14.81
C ASN A 147 -2.45 -2.13 -16.21
N ARG A 148 -2.09 -1.16 -17.06
CA ARG A 148 -1.54 -1.37 -18.40
C ARG A 148 -0.03 -1.14 -18.51
N LEU A 149 0.58 -0.58 -17.47
CA LEU A 149 1.97 -0.09 -17.50
C LEU A 149 2.95 -0.94 -16.67
N GLY A 150 2.46 -1.68 -15.66
CA GLY A 150 3.32 -2.44 -14.75
C GLY A 150 4.19 -1.57 -13.83
N GLY A 151 5.33 -2.12 -13.39
CA GLY A 151 6.29 -1.49 -12.48
C GLY A 151 5.72 -1.21 -11.08
N TRP A 152 6.51 -0.55 -10.21
CA TRP A 152 6.07 -0.09 -8.89
C TRP A 152 5.39 -1.17 -8.04
N TYR A 153 5.89 -2.40 -8.13
CA TYR A 153 5.21 -3.59 -7.61
C TYR A 153 4.77 -3.43 -6.16
N SER A 154 5.66 -2.99 -5.26
CA SER A 154 5.33 -2.76 -3.85
C SER A 154 4.21 -1.74 -3.67
N TYR A 155 4.37 -0.53 -4.23
CA TYR A 155 3.40 0.55 -4.09
C TYR A 155 2.03 0.18 -4.69
N ARG A 156 2.00 -0.47 -5.87
CA ARG A 156 0.76 -0.96 -6.48
C ARG A 156 0.09 -2.02 -5.63
N SER A 157 0.85 -3.03 -5.19
CA SER A 157 0.35 -4.10 -4.32
C SER A 157 -0.19 -3.55 -3.00
N SER A 158 0.47 -2.55 -2.43
CA SER A 158 0.05 -1.87 -1.20
C SER A 158 -1.26 -1.10 -1.39
N LYS A 159 -1.41 -0.31 -2.46
CA LYS A 159 -2.68 0.40 -2.74
C LYS A 159 -3.80 -0.56 -3.16
N ALA A 160 -3.50 -1.65 -3.86
CA ALA A 160 -4.45 -2.72 -4.12
C ALA A 160 -4.91 -3.40 -2.80
N ALA A 161 -4.00 -3.63 -1.86
CA ALA A 161 -4.32 -4.15 -0.54
C ALA A 161 -5.21 -3.18 0.25
N VAL A 162 -4.97 -1.86 0.17
CA VAL A 162 -5.87 -0.84 0.77
C VAL A 162 -7.29 -0.94 0.20
N ASN A 163 -7.44 -1.14 -1.11
CA ASN A 163 -8.76 -1.33 -1.73
C ASN A 163 -9.45 -2.61 -1.22
N ALA A 164 -8.70 -3.72 -1.12
CA ALA A 164 -9.23 -4.97 -0.58
C ALA A 164 -9.65 -4.84 0.91
N LEU A 165 -8.82 -4.19 1.74
CA LEU A 165 -9.13 -3.93 3.15
C LEU A 165 -10.34 -3.02 3.32
N THR A 166 -10.49 -2.02 2.45
CA THR A 166 -11.67 -1.15 2.42
C THR A 166 -12.94 -1.96 2.21
N LYS A 167 -12.94 -2.88 1.24
CA LYS A 167 -14.08 -3.75 0.97
C LYS A 167 -14.41 -4.66 2.17
N THR A 168 -13.39 -5.23 2.79
CA THR A 168 -13.52 -6.07 3.99
C THR A 168 -14.11 -5.29 5.17
N LEU A 169 -13.58 -4.11 5.47
CA LEU A 169 -14.10 -3.27 6.56
C LEU A 169 -15.54 -2.85 6.28
N ASP A 170 -15.87 -2.48 5.05
CA ASP A 170 -17.23 -2.06 4.71
C ASP A 170 -18.25 -3.18 4.94
N HIS A 171 -17.93 -4.43 4.59
CA HIS A 171 -18.78 -5.58 4.90
C HIS A 171 -18.96 -5.78 6.41
N GLN A 172 -17.89 -5.61 7.19
CA GLN A 172 -17.98 -5.64 8.65
C GLN A 172 -18.91 -4.53 9.18
N LEU A 173 -18.79 -3.31 8.65
CA LEU A 173 -19.63 -2.17 9.04
C LEU A 173 -21.08 -2.37 8.61
N GLU A 174 -21.34 -2.93 7.44
CA GLU A 174 -22.69 -3.26 7.00
C GLU A 174 -23.36 -4.24 7.98
N ALA A 175 -22.65 -5.32 8.35
CA ALA A 175 -23.16 -6.30 9.31
C ALA A 175 -23.41 -5.69 10.69
N ARG A 176 -22.52 -4.81 11.16
CA ARG A 176 -22.54 -4.23 12.52
C ARG A 176 -23.42 -2.98 12.67
N SER A 177 -23.46 -2.15 11.64
CA SER A 177 -23.92 -0.76 11.66
C SER A 177 -25.00 -0.49 10.61
N GLY A 178 -25.21 -1.39 9.65
CA GLY A 178 -26.16 -1.21 8.56
C GLY A 178 -25.79 0.01 7.70
N ASN A 179 -26.72 0.97 7.63
CA ASN A 179 -26.54 2.23 6.89
C ASN A 179 -25.97 3.36 7.76
N LYS A 180 -25.63 3.11 9.04
CA LYS A 180 -25.10 4.12 9.96
C LYS A 180 -23.59 4.32 9.87
N ALA A 181 -22.89 3.39 9.21
CA ALA A 181 -21.47 3.53 8.91
C ALA A 181 -21.13 2.84 7.57
N MET A 182 -20.22 3.45 6.82
CA MET A 182 -19.65 2.85 5.61
C MET A 182 -18.15 3.12 5.51
N CYS A 183 -17.45 2.28 4.75
CA CYS A 183 -16.05 2.48 4.44
C CYS A 183 -15.85 2.63 2.93
N VAL A 184 -15.02 3.57 2.51
CA VAL A 184 -14.60 3.77 1.11
C VAL A 184 -13.10 3.99 1.02
N SER A 185 -12.56 3.87 -0.19
CA SER A 185 -11.18 4.26 -0.50
C SER A 185 -11.19 5.42 -1.48
N TYR A 186 -10.17 6.27 -1.42
CA TYR A 186 -10.14 7.51 -2.19
C TYR A 186 -8.80 7.74 -2.87
N HIS A 187 -8.83 8.04 -4.16
CA HIS A 187 -7.68 8.47 -4.94
C HIS A 187 -7.71 10.00 -5.13
N PRO A 188 -6.76 10.75 -4.54
CA PRO A 188 -6.78 12.22 -4.57
C PRO A 188 -6.32 12.85 -5.89
N GLY A 189 -6.01 12.06 -6.91
CA GLY A 189 -5.29 12.55 -8.09
C GLY A 189 -3.81 12.79 -7.81
N THR A 190 -3.16 13.57 -8.67
CA THR A 190 -1.78 14.00 -8.48
C THR A 190 -1.78 15.33 -7.73
N VAL A 191 -1.34 15.33 -6.47
CA VAL A 191 -1.35 16.51 -5.58
C VAL A 191 0.08 16.98 -5.34
N LYS A 192 0.39 18.28 -5.38
CA LYS A 192 1.74 18.81 -5.13
C LYS A 192 2.23 18.56 -3.70
N THR A 193 2.90 17.44 -3.50
CA THR A 193 3.52 17.02 -2.23
C THR A 193 4.90 16.42 -2.49
N ASP A 194 5.68 16.18 -1.43
CA ASP A 194 7.00 15.55 -1.56
C ASP A 194 6.94 14.18 -2.26
N LEU A 195 5.85 13.43 -2.07
CA LEU A 195 5.64 12.12 -2.69
C LEU A 195 5.51 12.23 -4.22
N SER A 196 4.85 13.26 -4.73
CA SER A 196 4.53 13.43 -6.15
C SER A 196 5.52 14.31 -6.90
N LYS A 197 6.46 14.96 -6.21
CA LYS A 197 7.42 15.94 -6.75
C LYS A 197 8.13 15.48 -8.02
N GLY A 198 8.48 14.20 -8.09
CA GLY A 198 9.13 13.60 -9.28
C GLY A 198 8.23 13.44 -10.51
N TYR A 199 6.93 13.74 -10.41
CA TYR A 199 5.93 13.53 -11.47
C TYR A 199 5.25 14.82 -11.93
N TRP A 200 5.55 15.97 -11.32
CA TRP A 200 4.92 17.24 -11.66
C TRP A 200 5.13 17.59 -13.13
N ASP A 201 6.36 17.48 -13.63
CA ASP A 201 6.71 17.81 -15.02
C ASP A 201 6.03 16.90 -16.06
N SER A 202 5.72 15.66 -15.66
CA SER A 202 5.04 14.67 -16.52
C SER A 202 3.51 14.71 -16.40
N THR A 203 2.97 15.50 -15.47
CA THR A 203 1.54 15.62 -15.24
C THR A 203 1.03 16.86 -15.97
N ALA A 204 -0.04 16.72 -16.75
CA ALA A 204 -0.68 17.88 -17.37
C ALA A 204 -1.07 18.90 -16.27
N ASN A 205 -0.76 20.19 -16.47
CA ASN A 205 -0.92 21.22 -15.44
C ASN A 205 -2.36 21.31 -14.89
N ASP A 206 -3.36 21.00 -15.71
CA ASP A 206 -4.78 20.95 -15.34
C ASP A 206 -5.16 19.74 -14.47
N LYS A 207 -4.28 18.74 -14.36
CA LYS A 207 -4.43 17.53 -13.53
C LYS A 207 -3.54 17.51 -12.29
N LEU A 208 -2.72 18.55 -12.10
CA LEU A 208 -1.86 18.71 -10.94
C LEU A 208 -2.56 19.62 -9.91
N LEU A 209 -3.01 19.05 -8.81
CA LEU A 209 -3.80 19.74 -7.79
C LEU A 209 -2.90 20.34 -6.70
N GLU A 210 -3.28 21.51 -6.19
CA GLU A 210 -2.76 21.99 -4.91
C GLU A 210 -3.37 21.18 -3.75
N PRO A 211 -2.68 21.04 -2.60
CA PRO A 211 -3.20 20.31 -1.45
C PRO A 211 -4.59 20.75 -0.98
N ASP A 212 -4.84 22.06 -0.93
CA ASP A 212 -6.12 22.62 -0.47
C ASP A 212 -7.26 22.31 -1.46
N ASP A 213 -6.98 22.39 -2.76
CA ASP A 213 -7.94 22.03 -3.81
C ASP A 213 -8.29 20.54 -3.77
N ALA A 214 -7.29 19.68 -3.55
CA ALA A 214 -7.49 18.25 -3.42
C ALA A 214 -8.35 17.90 -2.19
N ALA A 215 -8.11 18.56 -1.05
CA ALA A 215 -8.91 18.38 0.16
C ALA A 215 -10.36 18.85 -0.03
N ALA A 216 -10.58 20.01 -0.65
CA ALA A 216 -11.92 20.52 -0.94
C ALA A 216 -12.71 19.59 -1.88
N ARG A 217 -12.05 19.07 -2.92
CA ARG A 217 -12.65 18.09 -3.85
C ARG A 217 -12.97 16.78 -3.14
N MET A 218 -12.07 16.28 -2.31
CA MET A 218 -12.27 15.06 -1.53
C MET A 218 -13.50 15.17 -0.64
N ALA A 219 -13.60 16.25 0.15
CA ALA A 219 -14.75 16.49 1.00
C ALA A 219 -16.05 16.49 0.20
N LYS A 220 -16.10 17.26 -0.89
CA LYS A 220 -17.28 17.35 -1.76
C LYS A 220 -17.68 16.01 -2.37
N VAL A 221 -16.73 15.25 -2.93
CA VAL A 221 -17.01 13.93 -3.52
C VAL A 221 -17.60 12.99 -2.48
N LEU A 222 -16.94 12.90 -1.32
CA LEU A 222 -17.28 11.94 -0.28
C LEU A 222 -18.61 12.24 0.41
N THR A 223 -18.98 13.51 0.55
CA THR A 223 -20.22 13.88 1.24
C THR A 223 -21.40 14.11 0.30
N GLU A 224 -21.18 14.48 -0.97
CA GLU A 224 -22.25 14.83 -1.90
C GLU A 224 -22.45 13.84 -3.06
N LYS A 225 -21.43 13.08 -3.48
CA LYS A 225 -21.51 12.25 -4.70
C LYS A 225 -21.56 10.74 -4.48
N VAL A 226 -20.84 10.21 -3.49
CA VAL A 226 -20.63 8.76 -3.36
C VAL A 226 -21.86 8.01 -2.85
N GLY A 227 -22.62 8.62 -1.93
CA GLY A 227 -23.80 8.03 -1.32
C GLY A 227 -23.55 6.67 -0.64
N LEU A 228 -24.61 6.03 -0.13
CA LEU A 228 -24.49 4.70 0.50
C LEU A 228 -24.30 3.59 -0.54
N GLU A 229 -24.76 3.81 -1.77
CA GLU A 229 -24.62 2.91 -2.92
C GLU A 229 -23.15 2.73 -3.36
N GLY A 230 -22.30 3.71 -3.04
CA GLY A 230 -20.88 3.70 -3.33
C GLY A 230 -19.99 3.08 -2.25
N ARG A 231 -20.59 2.53 -1.18
CA ARG A 231 -19.87 1.87 -0.08
C ARG A 231 -18.94 0.76 -0.56
N GLY A 232 -17.78 0.64 0.08
CA GLY A 232 -16.78 -0.40 -0.18
C GLY A 232 -16.01 -0.26 -1.49
N ARG A 233 -16.20 0.82 -2.26
CA ARG A 233 -15.53 1.07 -3.55
C ARG A 233 -14.39 2.08 -3.43
N CYS A 234 -13.64 2.24 -4.51
CA CYS A 234 -12.61 3.28 -4.65
C CYS A 234 -13.13 4.40 -5.54
N TRP A 235 -13.00 5.65 -5.08
CA TRP A 235 -13.47 6.84 -5.78
C TRP A 235 -12.33 7.81 -6.02
N ASP A 236 -12.30 8.48 -7.16
CA ASP A 236 -11.30 9.52 -7.41
C ASP A 236 -11.79 10.94 -7.13
N TYR A 237 -10.89 11.90 -7.33
CA TYR A 237 -11.13 13.32 -7.12
C TYR A 237 -12.21 13.96 -8.01
N ASN A 238 -12.67 13.27 -9.06
CA ASN A 238 -13.82 13.69 -9.86
C ASN A 238 -15.13 13.05 -9.38
N GLY A 239 -15.05 12.07 -8.48
CA GLY A 239 -16.18 11.23 -8.07
C GLY A 239 -16.43 10.08 -9.03
N GLU A 240 -15.43 9.69 -9.83
CA GLU A 240 -15.52 8.52 -10.69
C GLU A 240 -15.02 7.27 -9.94
N GLU A 241 -15.65 6.14 -10.20
CA GLU A 241 -15.20 4.86 -9.63
C GLU A 241 -13.86 4.48 -10.24
N VAL A 242 -12.90 4.12 -9.38
CA VAL A 242 -11.66 3.45 -9.76
C VAL A 242 -11.91 1.95 -9.66
N PRO A 243 -11.89 1.20 -10.78
CA PRO A 243 -12.22 -0.22 -10.76
C PRO A 243 -11.17 -1.03 -9.98
N PRO A 244 -11.54 -2.17 -9.38
CA PRO A 244 -10.61 -3.01 -8.63
C PRO A 244 -9.48 -3.58 -9.49
#